data_AF-A0A099RTX1-F1
#
_entry.id   AF-A0A099RTX1-F1
#
_cell.length_a   1.000
_cell.length_b   1.000
_cell.length_c   1.000
_cell.angle_alpha   90.00
_cell.angle_beta   90.00
_cell.angle_gamma   90.00
#
_symmetry.space_group_name_H-M   'P 1'
#
loop_
_entity.id
_entity.type
_entity.pdbx_description
1 polymer ?
#
loop_
_entity_poly.entity_id
_entity_poly.type
_entity_poly.pdbx_seq_one_letter_code
_entity_poly.pdbx_strand_id
1 'polypeptide(L)'
;MIVTEYELRANWHKNKEKLIILPPGSVITPSARDFIRSKGIDVQIEGNGLQDLHKTTFSTAAQSLSRGHQSKTEAFQTRQGTLTQAQTTKVTNTGAKASGTTNSTATIAPTTTAATPGGGKPEHMTHLRPGVLVTKTHPVIAYRGQLDLFQCELAEVQCVFHQAGEAKLIEHLDEISALCRQLMVSEVKQEPFQWTSLLGFTSDELRERSHHPKKYYGIDHSPLSYTHGPIVAKLHQLRAKSREVELYANRAFTDDNGTCSRTDLIQALNRLSSTFYILACEVRSRTTKEGQQEGQNYCLNKDQTQCQNCVPVGTSNRHIHLSQPDLEALFGQHYALTVQKDLSQPGQFAAVETVTLIGPKGRLEKVRVLGPVRKSTQVEISVTDCFKLGVKPVIRDSGQHEGTPGLRIEGPAGRVELTSGVMVASRHIHLHTQDAQEWSLKDGDRVCVKVESPRPITYEDVLIRVSDQYHKELHLDLDEANAALIESTSQGILMGV
;
A
#
# COMPACT_ATOMS: atom_id res chain seq x y z
N MET A 1 -0.58 30.28 -8.96
CA MET A 1 0.25 29.12 -9.38
C MET A 1 1.26 28.83 -8.28
N ILE A 2 1.49 27.57 -7.90
CA ILE A 2 2.56 27.24 -6.95
C ILE A 2 3.77 26.82 -7.75
N VAL A 3 4.91 27.49 -7.56
CA VAL A 3 6.16 27.17 -8.25
C VAL A 3 7.03 26.36 -7.30
N THR A 4 7.31 25.13 -7.71
CA THR A 4 8.11 24.18 -6.93
C THR A 4 9.53 24.04 -7.49
N GLU A 5 10.48 23.61 -6.65
CA GLU A 5 11.86 23.34 -7.09
C GLU A 5 11.90 22.31 -8.23
N TYR A 6 10.97 21.34 -8.18
CA TYR A 6 10.87 20.28 -9.16
C TYR A 6 10.56 20.81 -10.56
N GLU A 7 9.55 21.68 -10.69
CA GLU A 7 9.18 22.29 -11.97
C GLU A 7 10.33 23.14 -12.53
N LEU A 8 11.01 23.88 -11.67
CA LEU A 8 12.17 24.67 -12.04
C LEU A 8 13.33 23.80 -12.54
N ARG A 9 13.65 22.70 -11.85
CA ARG A 9 14.69 21.76 -12.28
C ARG A 9 14.35 21.07 -13.60
N ALA A 10 13.10 20.63 -13.75
CA ALA A 10 12.64 19.94 -14.96
C ALA A 10 12.77 20.81 -16.21
N ASN A 11 12.52 22.12 -16.08
CA ASN A 11 12.56 23.07 -17.19
C ASN A 11 13.95 23.71 -17.38
N TRP A 12 14.73 23.90 -16.31
CA TRP A 12 16.05 24.52 -16.38
C TRP A 12 17.04 23.74 -17.26
N HIS A 13 17.00 22.40 -17.21
CA HIS A 13 17.89 21.56 -18.02
C HIS A 13 17.64 21.69 -19.53
N LYS A 14 16.44 22.10 -19.94
CA LYS A 14 16.06 22.22 -21.35
C LYS A 14 16.40 23.58 -21.93
N ASN A 15 16.11 24.66 -21.21
CA ASN A 15 16.18 26.01 -21.79
C ASN A 15 17.28 26.90 -21.19
N LYS A 16 17.82 26.59 -19.99
CA LYS A 16 18.75 27.44 -19.22
C LYS A 16 18.31 28.92 -19.16
N GLU A 17 17.01 29.15 -19.16
CA GLU A 17 16.42 30.49 -19.20
C GLU A 17 16.70 31.23 -17.90
N LYS A 18 17.51 32.28 -17.97
CA LYS A 18 17.85 33.13 -16.81
C LYS A 18 16.70 33.99 -16.30
N LEU A 19 15.53 33.96 -16.93
CA LEU A 19 14.36 34.76 -16.53
C LEU A 19 13.11 33.88 -16.55
N ILE A 20 12.35 33.89 -15.46
CA ILE A 20 11.06 33.21 -15.34
C ILE A 20 9.96 34.24 -15.13
N ILE A 21 8.95 34.21 -16.00
CA ILE A 21 7.77 35.08 -15.91
C ILE A 21 6.63 34.29 -15.27
N LEU A 22 6.07 34.81 -14.17
CA LEU A 22 5.01 34.17 -13.40
C LEU A 22 3.73 35.02 -13.42
N PRO A 23 2.54 34.39 -13.49
CA PRO A 23 1.28 35.12 -13.41
C PRO A 23 1.06 35.72 -12.00
N PRO A 24 0.21 36.75 -11.87
CA PRO A 24 -0.12 37.37 -10.58
C PRO A 24 -0.63 36.36 -9.55
N GLY A 25 -0.21 36.50 -8.28
CA GLY A 25 -0.63 35.60 -7.19
C GLY A 25 0.09 34.25 -7.18
N SER A 26 1.24 34.14 -7.86
CA SER A 26 2.08 32.94 -7.80
C SER A 26 2.84 32.84 -6.47
N VAL A 27 2.91 31.63 -5.91
CA VAL A 27 3.57 31.32 -4.64
C VAL A 27 4.77 30.42 -4.92
N ILE A 28 5.96 30.85 -4.52
CA ILE A 28 7.21 30.10 -4.72
C ILE A 28 7.53 29.32 -3.44
N THR A 29 7.68 28.00 -3.51
CA THR A 29 8.02 27.20 -2.33
C THR A 29 9.43 27.54 -1.80
N PRO A 30 9.76 27.27 -0.51
CA PRO A 30 11.08 27.56 0.04
C PRO A 30 12.23 26.94 -0.78
N SER A 31 12.12 25.65 -1.11
CA SER A 31 13.15 24.93 -1.88
C SER A 31 13.27 25.44 -3.32
N ALA A 32 12.17 25.93 -3.92
CA ALA A 32 12.21 26.58 -5.24
C ALA A 32 13.02 27.88 -5.20
N ARG A 33 12.88 28.65 -4.12
CA ARG A 33 13.63 29.89 -3.87
C ARG A 33 15.13 29.64 -3.77
N ASP A 34 15.51 28.59 -3.04
CA ASP A 34 16.93 28.21 -2.89
C ASP A 34 17.53 27.80 -4.24
N PHE A 35 16.77 27.07 -5.06
CA PHE A 35 17.20 26.69 -6.40
C PHE A 35 17.40 27.89 -7.32
N ILE A 36 16.43 28.81 -7.37
CA ILE A 36 16.49 30.08 -8.13
C ILE A 36 17.76 30.86 -7.77
N ARG A 37 18.03 31.03 -6.47
CA ARG A 37 19.24 31.72 -5.98
C ARG A 37 20.51 30.99 -6.40
N SER A 38 20.54 29.65 -6.27
CA SER A 38 21.73 28.84 -6.61
C SER A 38 22.08 28.85 -8.10
N LYS A 39 21.12 29.15 -8.97
CA LYS A 39 21.27 29.13 -10.43
C LYS A 39 21.29 30.52 -11.07
N GLY A 40 21.13 31.58 -10.28
CA GLY A 40 21.13 32.97 -10.77
C GLY A 40 19.99 33.22 -11.74
N ILE A 41 18.79 32.76 -11.39
CA ILE A 41 17.57 32.91 -12.21
C ILE A 41 16.82 34.16 -11.73
N ASP A 42 16.53 35.08 -12.64
CA ASP A 42 15.69 36.24 -12.39
C ASP A 42 14.20 35.84 -12.45
N VAL A 43 13.37 36.45 -11.62
CA VAL A 43 11.92 36.17 -11.57
C VAL A 43 11.15 37.47 -11.77
N GLN A 44 10.22 37.47 -12.73
CA GLN A 44 9.32 38.58 -13.01
C GLN A 44 7.88 38.11 -12.80
N ILE A 45 7.07 38.86 -12.06
CA ILE A 45 5.63 38.59 -11.92
C ILE A 45 4.88 39.54 -12.85
N GLU A 46 3.99 39.04 -13.71
CA GLU A 46 3.21 39.89 -14.62
C GLU A 46 2.34 40.88 -13.84
N GLY A 47 2.28 42.14 -14.30
CA GLY A 47 1.39 43.18 -13.74
C GLY A 47 1.93 44.02 -12.58
N ASN A 48 3.08 43.68 -12.00
CA ASN A 48 3.85 44.56 -11.10
C ASN A 48 5.33 44.45 -11.51
N GLY A 49 6.00 45.58 -11.73
CA GLY A 49 7.41 45.61 -12.16
C GLY A 49 8.36 44.77 -11.30
N LEU A 50 9.53 44.44 -11.86
CA LEU A 50 10.61 43.62 -11.28
C LEU A 50 10.69 43.71 -9.74
N GLN A 51 10.36 42.62 -9.06
CA GLN A 51 10.61 42.48 -7.62
C GLN A 51 12.07 42.07 -7.41
N ASP A 52 12.82 42.96 -6.77
CA ASP A 52 14.19 42.71 -6.33
C ASP A 52 14.21 41.69 -5.16
N LEU A 53 14.53 40.44 -5.48
CA LEU A 53 14.61 39.32 -4.52
C LEU A 53 15.82 39.42 -3.57
N HIS A 54 16.66 40.45 -3.69
CA HIS A 54 17.76 40.71 -2.75
C HIS A 54 17.36 41.54 -1.53
N LYS A 55 16.14 42.09 -1.44
CA LYS A 55 15.68 42.78 -0.24
C LYS A 55 15.05 41.82 0.77
N THR A 56 15.77 41.61 1.87
CA THR A 56 15.27 41.07 3.13
C THR A 56 14.18 41.98 3.69
N THR A 57 12.88 41.71 3.44
CA THR A 57 11.81 42.06 4.38
C THR A 57 10.43 41.42 4.11
N PHE A 58 9.93 40.70 5.14
CA PHE A 58 8.54 40.29 5.49
C PHE A 58 7.84 39.21 4.64
N SER A 59 7.08 38.25 5.20
CA SER A 59 6.27 38.18 6.43
C SER A 59 6.22 36.76 7.05
N THR A 60 6.28 36.66 8.38
CA THR A 60 5.96 35.45 9.17
C THR A 60 4.44 35.32 9.39
N ALA A 61 3.97 34.08 9.62
CA ALA A 61 2.56 33.68 9.73
C ALA A 61 1.83 34.17 11.00
N ALA A 62 2.21 35.32 11.56
CA ALA A 62 1.59 35.89 12.77
C ALA A 62 0.46 36.92 12.47
N GLN A 63 0.17 37.25 11.21
CA GLN A 63 -0.90 38.18 10.84
C GLN A 63 -2.19 37.51 10.33
N SER A 64 -2.35 36.20 10.53
CA SER A 64 -3.54 35.45 10.09
C SER A 64 -4.56 35.18 11.20
N LEU A 65 -4.33 35.68 12.43
CA LEU A 65 -5.21 35.46 13.59
C LEU A 65 -6.00 36.71 14.05
N SER A 66 -6.34 37.63 13.14
CA SER A 66 -7.20 38.77 13.47
C SER A 66 -8.26 39.12 12.41
N ARG A 67 -8.73 38.13 11.64
CA ARG A 67 -9.95 38.28 10.80
C ARG A 67 -10.78 37.01 10.80
N GLY A 68 -11.69 36.90 11.77
CA GLY A 68 -12.59 35.75 11.88
C GLY A 68 -13.59 35.84 13.03
N HIS A 69 -14.04 37.04 13.41
CA HIS A 69 -15.26 37.20 14.20
C HIS A 69 -15.90 38.55 13.88
N GLN A 70 -16.92 38.54 13.02
CA GLN A 70 -17.96 39.56 13.04
C GLN A 70 -19.26 38.92 12.56
N SER A 71 -20.13 38.70 13.55
CA SER A 71 -21.53 38.34 13.42
C SER A 71 -22.29 39.42 12.67
N LYS A 72 -23.17 39.02 11.76
CA LYS A 72 -24.23 39.88 11.25
C LYS A 72 -25.26 40.12 12.35
N THR A 73 -25.46 41.36 12.74
CA THR A 73 -26.74 41.83 13.26
C THR A 73 -26.92 43.27 12.83
N GLU A 74 -27.97 43.50 12.05
CA GLU A 74 -28.45 44.82 11.67
C GLU A 74 -29.06 45.52 12.90
N ALA A 75 -28.82 46.82 13.05
CA ALA A 75 -29.83 47.82 13.43
C ALA A 75 -29.21 49.22 13.55
N PHE A 76 -29.68 50.12 12.68
CA PHE A 76 -30.22 51.45 12.98
C PHE A 76 -29.40 52.50 13.78
N GLN A 77 -29.09 53.57 13.04
CA GLN A 77 -29.48 54.96 13.31
C GLN A 77 -28.65 55.89 14.24
N THR A 78 -28.08 56.89 13.56
CA THR A 78 -28.10 58.35 13.82
C THR A 78 -27.06 59.06 14.73
N ARG A 79 -26.40 60.03 14.05
CA ARG A 79 -26.17 61.45 14.40
C ARG A 79 -25.09 61.85 15.41
N GLN A 80 -24.23 62.78 14.91
CA GLN A 80 -23.73 64.03 15.51
C GLN A 80 -23.11 63.95 16.92
N GLY A 81 -21.96 64.52 17.24
CA GLY A 81 -21.08 65.49 16.61
C GLY A 81 -20.23 66.13 17.71
N THR A 82 -19.15 66.79 17.30
CA THR A 82 -18.47 67.92 17.97
C THR A 82 -17.80 67.75 19.36
N LEU A 83 -16.50 68.10 19.34
CA LEU A 83 -15.78 68.97 20.30
C LEU A 83 -15.50 68.35 21.69
N THR A 84 -14.35 68.50 22.34
CA THR A 84 -13.39 69.61 22.38
C THR A 84 -12.10 69.15 23.09
N GLN A 85 -10.96 69.69 22.66
CA GLN A 85 -9.85 70.27 23.47
C GLN A 85 -9.49 69.58 24.80
N ALA A 86 -8.26 69.11 24.99
CA ALA A 86 -7.00 69.84 25.20
C ALA A 86 -6.35 69.11 26.41
N GLN A 87 -5.04 69.04 26.64
CA GLN A 87 -4.00 70.03 26.45
C GLN A 87 -2.67 69.34 26.80
N THR A 88 -1.59 69.73 26.09
CA THR A 88 -0.21 69.94 26.60
C THR A 88 0.58 68.83 27.32
N THR A 89 1.89 68.64 27.14
CA THR A 89 2.93 68.96 26.12
C THR A 89 4.24 68.40 26.71
N LYS A 90 5.12 67.92 25.83
CA LYS A 90 6.60 68.11 25.75
C LYS A 90 7.43 67.98 27.04
N VAL A 91 8.31 66.98 27.12
CA VAL A 91 9.72 66.99 26.64
C VAL A 91 10.58 68.02 27.37
N THR A 92 11.49 67.53 28.21
CA THR A 92 12.83 68.11 28.38
C THR A 92 13.86 67.01 28.60
N ASN A 93 14.99 67.22 27.93
CA ASN A 93 16.17 66.38 27.83
C ASN A 93 17.28 67.08 28.63
N THR A 94 17.98 66.40 29.55
CA THR A 94 19.30 66.82 30.05
C THR A 94 20.02 65.59 30.61
N GLY A 95 21.22 65.31 30.10
CA GLY A 95 22.01 64.15 30.48
C GLY A 95 22.96 64.37 31.65
N ALA A 96 23.52 63.27 32.16
CA ALA A 96 24.85 63.18 32.74
C ALA A 96 25.22 61.68 32.89
N LYS A 97 26.48 61.37 32.56
CA LYS A 97 27.11 60.05 32.67
C LYS A 97 27.24 59.62 34.13
N ALA A 98 26.97 58.34 34.43
CA ALA A 98 27.70 57.56 35.43
C ALA A 98 27.52 56.05 35.17
N SER A 99 28.58 55.32 35.46
CA SER A 99 28.78 53.88 35.33
C SER A 99 27.72 53.02 36.05
N GLY A 100 27.37 51.89 35.44
CA GLY A 100 26.58 50.86 36.13
C GLY A 100 26.16 49.75 35.18
N THR A 101 26.94 48.68 35.18
CA THR A 101 26.72 47.39 34.53
C THR A 101 25.33 46.82 34.81
N THR A 102 24.50 46.54 33.79
CA THR A 102 23.54 45.41 33.73
C THR A 102 22.81 45.41 32.38
N ASN A 103 23.19 44.54 31.45
CA ASN A 103 22.33 44.14 30.33
C ASN A 103 21.48 42.96 30.80
N SER A 104 20.17 43.18 30.96
CA SER A 104 19.18 42.12 31.14
C SER A 104 18.84 41.51 29.79
N THR A 105 19.61 40.52 29.37
CA THR A 105 19.24 39.61 28.29
C THR A 105 18.31 38.56 28.90
N ALA A 106 17.02 38.64 28.60
CA ALA A 106 16.06 37.59 28.93
C ALA A 106 16.25 36.41 27.97
N THR A 107 17.27 35.60 28.26
CA THR A 107 17.46 34.28 27.66
C THR A 107 16.60 33.29 28.45
N ILE A 108 15.58 32.71 27.83
CA ILE A 108 14.88 31.56 28.42
C ILE A 108 15.82 30.36 28.29
N ALA A 109 16.66 30.15 29.30
CA ALA A 109 17.42 28.92 29.46
C ALA A 109 16.47 27.79 29.90
N PRO A 110 16.65 26.54 29.43
CA PRO A 110 15.90 25.41 29.97
C PRO A 110 16.30 25.23 31.43
N THR A 111 15.31 25.28 32.32
CA THR A 111 15.52 25.16 33.76
C THR A 111 15.94 23.71 34.08
N THR A 112 17.24 23.48 34.22
CA THR A 112 17.79 22.26 34.83
C THR A 112 17.55 22.34 36.34
N THR A 113 16.43 21.79 36.81
CA THR A 113 16.21 21.62 38.25
C THR A 113 17.05 20.43 38.74
N ALA A 114 18.02 20.71 39.61
CA ALA A 114 18.71 19.69 40.39
C ALA A 114 17.66 18.88 41.17
N ALA A 115 17.80 17.55 41.14
CA ALA A 115 16.86 16.64 41.80
C ALA A 115 16.78 16.93 43.31
N THR A 116 15.58 17.22 43.80
CA THR A 116 15.28 17.28 45.24
C THR A 116 15.51 15.89 45.85
N PRO A 117 16.31 15.74 46.92
CA PRO A 117 16.49 14.45 47.56
C PRO A 117 15.18 14.08 48.27
N GLY A 118 14.50 13.04 47.79
CA GLY A 118 13.37 12.38 48.50
C GLY A 118 11.97 12.53 47.89
N GLY A 119 11.79 13.27 46.79
CA GLY A 119 10.49 13.38 46.11
C GLY A 119 10.42 12.53 44.85
N GLY A 120 9.40 11.69 44.70
CA GLY A 120 9.15 10.93 43.48
C GLY A 120 9.15 11.84 42.23
N LYS A 121 9.69 11.33 41.12
CA LYS A 121 9.80 12.05 39.85
C LYS A 121 8.43 12.58 39.39
N PRO A 122 8.29 13.89 39.06
CA PRO A 122 7.05 14.43 38.50
C PRO A 122 6.66 13.75 37.18
N GLU A 123 5.37 13.46 36.98
CA GLU A 123 4.88 12.65 35.85
C GLU A 123 5.21 13.25 34.45
N HIS A 124 5.22 14.57 34.34
CA HIS A 124 5.51 15.29 33.09
C HIS A 124 7.00 15.33 32.74
N MET A 125 7.87 14.85 33.63
CA MET A 125 9.32 14.84 33.44
C MET A 125 9.81 13.47 32.97
N THR A 126 11.01 13.42 32.40
CA THR A 126 11.72 12.21 32.01
C THR A 126 13.22 12.37 32.16
N HIS A 127 13.93 11.26 32.33
CA HIS A 127 15.39 11.27 32.33
C HIS A 127 15.86 11.36 30.88
N LEU A 128 16.56 12.45 30.54
CA LEU A 128 17.27 12.53 29.28
C LEU A 128 18.52 11.64 29.32
N ARG A 129 19.20 11.66 30.47
CA ARG A 129 20.43 10.92 30.81
C ARG A 129 20.44 10.65 32.32
N PRO A 130 21.33 9.78 32.85
CA PRO A 130 21.49 9.63 34.29
C PRO A 130 21.72 10.99 34.97
N GLY A 131 20.87 11.34 35.93
CA GLY A 131 20.95 12.61 36.66
C GLY A 131 20.41 13.86 35.93
N VAL A 132 19.99 13.76 34.66
CA VAL A 132 19.45 14.89 33.89
C VAL A 132 17.96 14.69 33.64
N LEU A 133 17.14 15.47 34.35
CA LEU A 133 15.69 15.47 34.24
C LEU A 133 15.23 16.61 33.32
N VAL A 134 14.41 16.27 32.33
CA VAL A 134 13.82 17.21 31.36
C VAL A 134 12.33 16.97 31.24
N THR A 135 11.58 17.90 30.66
CA THR A 135 10.16 17.67 30.35
C THR A 135 10.02 16.62 29.24
N LYS A 136 8.89 15.91 29.20
CA LYS A 136 8.58 14.97 28.11
C LYS A 136 8.46 15.64 26.73
N THR A 137 8.28 16.95 26.68
CA THR A 137 8.23 17.76 25.44
C THR A 137 9.61 18.18 24.92
N HIS A 138 10.69 17.81 25.62
CA HIS A 138 12.05 18.20 25.24
C HIS A 138 12.38 17.73 23.80
N PRO A 139 12.98 18.57 22.94
CA PRO A 139 13.23 18.24 21.54
C PRO A 139 14.00 16.92 21.30
N VAL A 140 15.02 16.64 22.12
CA VAL A 140 15.77 15.37 22.04
C VAL A 140 14.88 14.16 22.37
N ILE A 141 13.95 14.27 23.32
CA ILE A 141 13.01 13.19 23.65
C ILE A 141 12.05 12.94 22.47
N ALA A 142 11.58 14.02 21.82
CA ALA A 142 10.75 13.92 20.62
C ALA A 142 11.51 13.28 19.44
N TYR A 143 12.78 13.64 19.24
CA TYR A 143 13.64 12.99 18.25
C TYR A 143 13.80 11.48 18.51
N ARG A 144 14.09 11.08 19.76
CA ARG A 144 14.20 9.66 20.11
C ARG A 144 12.90 8.90 19.81
N GLY A 145 11.77 9.44 20.24
CA GLY A 145 10.46 8.84 19.97
C GLY A 145 10.16 8.69 18.47
N GLN A 146 10.58 9.65 17.64
CA GLN A 146 10.41 9.56 16.19
C GLN A 146 11.35 8.56 15.53
N LEU A 147 12.59 8.45 16.01
CA LEU A 147 13.53 7.42 15.54
C LEU A 147 13.06 6.00 15.94
N ASP A 148 12.47 5.85 17.13
CA ASP A 148 11.86 4.58 17.56
C ASP A 148 10.62 4.24 16.72
N LEU A 149 9.71 5.19 16.51
CA LEU A 149 8.54 5.00 15.65
C LEU A 149 8.96 4.61 14.22
N PHE A 150 10.01 5.24 13.69
CA PHE A 150 10.53 4.89 12.38
C PHE A 150 11.06 3.45 12.31
N GLN A 151 11.66 2.93 13.38
CA GLN A 151 12.05 1.51 13.45
C GLN A 151 10.83 0.57 13.46
N CYS A 152 9.72 0.96 14.10
CA CYS A 152 8.47 0.21 14.00
C CYS A 152 7.93 0.19 12.56
N GLU A 153 7.97 1.33 11.87
CA GLU A 153 7.56 1.42 10.45
C GLU A 153 8.47 0.59 9.53
N LEU A 154 9.78 0.52 9.82
CA LEU A 154 10.69 -0.37 9.10
C LEU A 154 10.26 -1.84 9.25
N ALA A 155 9.96 -2.28 10.48
CA ALA A 155 9.49 -3.64 10.73
C ALA A 155 8.15 -3.95 10.05
N GLU A 156 7.20 -3.00 10.06
CA GLU A 156 5.93 -3.14 9.34
C GLU A 156 6.16 -3.31 7.83
N VAL A 157 7.03 -2.49 7.25
CA VAL A 157 7.36 -2.60 5.81
C VAL A 157 8.13 -3.88 5.51
N GLN A 158 8.96 -4.39 6.42
CA GLN A 158 9.57 -5.72 6.26
C GLN A 158 8.51 -6.82 6.18
N CYS A 159 7.44 -6.76 6.98
CA CYS A 159 6.32 -7.70 6.83
C CYS A 159 5.65 -7.59 5.46
N VAL A 160 5.45 -6.37 4.95
CA VAL A 160 4.91 -6.15 3.60
C VAL A 160 5.85 -6.70 2.52
N PHE A 161 7.17 -6.49 2.65
CA PHE A 161 8.15 -7.02 1.70
C PHE A 161 8.29 -8.53 1.77
N HIS A 162 8.13 -9.12 2.96
CA HIS A 162 8.07 -10.56 3.15
C HIS A 162 6.89 -11.18 2.40
N GLN A 163 5.70 -10.58 2.54
CA GLN A 163 4.51 -11.00 1.81
C GLN A 163 4.66 -10.84 0.28
N ALA A 164 5.49 -9.90 -0.17
CA ALA A 164 5.76 -9.67 -1.59
C ALA A 164 6.97 -10.45 -2.13
N GLY A 165 7.58 -11.36 -1.34
CA GLY A 165 8.73 -12.15 -1.77
C GLY A 165 10.04 -11.34 -1.96
N GLU A 166 10.12 -10.11 -1.45
CA GLU A 166 11.26 -9.21 -1.63
C GLU A 166 12.38 -9.46 -0.60
N ALA A 167 12.92 -10.68 -0.56
CA ALA A 167 13.92 -11.12 0.43
C ALA A 167 15.14 -10.17 0.53
N LYS A 168 15.67 -9.74 -0.62
CA LYS A 168 16.81 -8.80 -0.67
C LYS A 168 16.47 -7.44 -0.08
N LEU A 169 15.24 -6.94 -0.27
CA LEU A 169 14.85 -5.66 0.34
C LEU A 169 14.69 -5.80 1.86
N ILE A 170 14.28 -6.97 2.36
CA ILE A 170 14.20 -7.22 3.81
C ILE A 170 15.60 -7.16 4.44
N GLU A 171 16.60 -7.81 3.83
CA GLU A 171 18.00 -7.74 4.27
C GLU A 171 18.51 -6.27 4.30
N HIS A 172 18.18 -5.49 3.27
CA HIS A 172 18.51 -4.07 3.24
C HIS A 172 17.82 -3.27 4.36
N LEU A 173 16.56 -3.60 4.68
CA LEU A 173 15.84 -2.96 5.79
C LEU A 173 16.38 -3.39 7.16
N ASP A 174 16.92 -4.61 7.30
CA ASP A 174 17.61 -5.05 8.52
C ASP A 174 18.90 -4.25 8.75
N GLU A 175 19.69 -4.02 7.69
CA GLU A 175 20.90 -3.19 7.75
C GLU A 175 20.55 -1.74 8.14
N ILE A 176 19.48 -1.19 7.54
CA ILE A 176 18.98 0.14 7.88
C ILE A 176 18.47 0.21 9.33
N SER A 177 17.79 -0.84 9.82
CA SER A 177 17.33 -0.91 11.21
C SER A 177 18.51 -0.94 12.18
N ALA A 178 19.59 -1.66 11.83
CA ALA A 178 20.83 -1.66 12.60
C ALA A 178 21.48 -0.27 12.65
N LEU A 179 21.52 0.45 11.53
CA LEU A 179 21.99 1.83 11.47
C LEU A 179 21.16 2.76 12.38
N CYS A 180 19.82 2.63 12.37
CA CYS A 180 18.94 3.43 13.22
C CYS A 180 19.23 3.21 14.71
N ARG A 181 19.46 1.96 15.12
CA ARG A 181 19.91 1.63 16.49
C ARG A 181 21.26 2.29 16.82
N GLN A 182 22.21 2.30 15.89
CA GLN A 182 23.50 2.95 16.10
C GLN A 182 23.39 4.47 16.23
N LEU A 183 22.50 5.12 15.45
CA LEU A 183 22.20 6.54 15.59
C LEU A 183 21.63 6.85 16.98
N MET A 184 20.70 6.03 17.46
CA MET A 184 20.14 6.15 18.80
C MET A 184 21.23 6.02 19.87
N VAL A 185 22.08 4.99 19.79
CA VAL A 185 23.17 4.76 20.73
C VAL A 185 24.16 5.93 20.76
N SER A 186 24.55 6.43 19.58
CA SER A 186 25.49 7.55 19.45
C SER A 186 24.92 8.85 20.03
N GLU A 187 23.61 9.08 19.90
CA GLU A 187 22.94 10.18 20.56
C GLU A 187 22.95 10.01 22.10
N VAL A 188 22.50 8.86 22.59
CA VAL A 188 22.37 8.59 24.03
C VAL A 188 23.72 8.68 24.74
N LYS A 189 24.77 8.14 24.13
CA LYS A 189 26.15 8.18 24.66
C LYS A 189 26.88 9.50 24.43
N GLN A 190 26.35 10.40 23.60
CA GLN A 190 27.03 11.63 23.15
C GLN A 190 28.35 11.36 22.41
N GLU A 191 28.42 10.23 21.72
CA GLU A 191 29.58 9.86 20.90
C GLU A 191 29.35 10.29 19.45
N PRO A 192 30.39 10.74 18.73
CA PRO A 192 30.28 11.02 17.30
C PRO A 192 29.87 9.78 16.51
N PHE A 193 28.84 9.91 15.68
CA PHE A 193 28.44 8.87 14.75
C PHE A 193 29.39 8.85 13.55
N GLN A 194 29.86 7.66 13.17
CA GLN A 194 30.72 7.47 12.01
C GLN A 194 30.03 6.59 10.98
N TRP A 195 29.88 7.12 9.76
CA TRP A 195 29.36 6.35 8.64
C TRP A 195 30.44 5.44 8.06
N THR A 196 30.26 4.12 8.14
CA THR A 196 31.14 3.15 7.47
C THR A 196 30.61 2.83 6.07
N SER A 197 29.55 2.03 5.98
CA SER A 197 28.85 1.70 4.74
C SER A 197 27.41 1.34 5.04
N LEU A 198 26.56 1.44 4.02
CA LEU A 198 25.19 0.96 4.05
C LEU A 198 24.84 0.40 2.67
N LEU A 199 24.32 -0.83 2.61
CA LEU A 199 24.07 -1.57 1.37
C LEU A 199 25.34 -1.74 0.52
N GLY A 200 26.50 -1.83 1.17
CA GLY A 200 27.81 -1.86 0.52
C GLY A 200 28.28 -0.52 -0.07
N PHE A 201 27.60 0.60 0.21
CA PHE A 201 27.97 1.92 -0.28
C PHE A 201 28.42 2.87 0.83
N THR A 202 29.42 3.68 0.53
CA THR A 202 29.80 4.84 1.34
C THR A 202 28.76 5.96 1.23
N SER A 203 28.82 6.93 2.15
CA SER A 203 27.95 8.11 2.14
C SER A 203 28.01 8.88 0.80
N ASP A 204 29.21 9.04 0.23
CA ASP A 204 29.41 9.77 -1.03
C ASP A 204 28.90 8.99 -2.24
N GLU A 205 29.03 7.67 -2.25
CA GLU A 205 28.47 6.82 -3.30
C GLU A 205 26.94 6.83 -3.29
N LEU A 206 26.31 6.79 -2.11
CA LEU A 206 24.86 6.95 -1.98
C LEU A 206 24.40 8.31 -2.47
N ARG A 207 25.16 9.37 -2.18
CA ARG A 207 24.90 10.70 -2.72
C ARG A 207 24.95 10.70 -4.24
N GLU A 208 26.05 10.24 -4.81
CA GLU A 208 26.28 10.22 -6.26
C GLU A 208 25.19 9.44 -7.00
N ARG A 209 24.82 8.24 -6.51
CA ARG A 209 23.78 7.39 -7.11
C ARG A 209 22.39 8.01 -7.04
N SER A 210 22.05 8.63 -5.90
CA SER A 210 20.74 9.27 -5.72
C SER A 210 20.55 10.53 -6.57
N HIS A 211 21.63 11.24 -6.90
CA HIS A 211 21.62 12.40 -7.80
C HIS A 211 21.64 12.02 -9.29
N HIS A 212 22.13 10.82 -9.63
CA HIS A 212 22.28 10.37 -11.01
C HIS A 212 21.57 9.03 -11.28
N PRO A 213 20.27 8.88 -10.96
CA PRO A 213 19.59 7.60 -11.06
C PRO A 213 19.54 7.04 -12.49
N LYS A 214 19.51 7.90 -13.51
CA LYS A 214 19.56 7.48 -14.92
C LYS A 214 20.85 6.73 -15.25
N LYS A 215 21.99 7.22 -14.74
CA LYS A 215 23.32 6.63 -14.96
C LYS A 215 23.44 5.24 -14.31
N TYR A 216 22.90 5.07 -13.11
CA TYR A 216 23.10 3.85 -12.31
C TYR A 216 21.97 2.81 -12.44
N TYR A 217 20.75 3.26 -12.72
CA TYR A 217 19.54 2.41 -12.72
C TYR A 217 18.74 2.50 -14.02
N GLY A 218 19.11 3.36 -14.97
CA GLY A 218 18.35 3.56 -16.22
C GLY A 218 17.01 4.27 -16.03
N ILE A 219 16.75 4.83 -14.85
CA ILE A 219 15.48 5.47 -14.48
C ILE A 219 15.69 6.98 -14.34
N ASP A 220 14.86 7.77 -15.04
CA ASP A 220 14.81 9.23 -14.87
C ASP A 220 14.19 9.61 -13.51
N HIS A 221 14.57 10.79 -13.00
CA HIS A 221 13.84 11.40 -11.90
C HIS A 221 12.39 11.61 -12.31
N SER A 222 11.45 11.04 -11.56
CA SER A 222 10.03 11.17 -11.81
C SER A 222 9.26 11.34 -10.50
N PRO A 223 8.08 11.97 -10.53
CA PRO A 223 7.19 12.04 -9.38
C PRO A 223 6.76 10.64 -8.95
N LEU A 224 6.33 10.48 -7.70
CA LEU A 224 5.68 9.25 -7.27
C LEU A 224 4.38 9.07 -8.06
N SER A 225 4.15 7.87 -8.59
CA SER A 225 2.96 7.50 -9.34
C SER A 225 2.49 6.14 -8.85
N TYR A 226 1.17 5.93 -8.81
CA TYR A 226 0.58 4.62 -8.48
C TYR A 226 1.10 3.52 -9.40
N THR A 227 1.44 3.87 -10.65
CA THR A 227 2.00 2.95 -11.65
C THR A 227 3.39 2.41 -11.30
N HIS A 228 4.06 2.93 -10.27
CA HIS A 228 5.35 2.40 -9.81
C HIS A 228 5.21 1.19 -8.88
N GLY A 229 3.98 0.83 -8.49
CA GLY A 229 3.69 -0.32 -7.65
C GLY A 229 3.88 -0.06 -6.15
N PRO A 230 3.33 -0.96 -5.31
CA PRO A 230 3.25 -0.76 -3.87
C PRO A 230 4.60 -0.85 -3.17
N ILE A 231 5.55 -1.64 -3.66
CA ILE A 231 6.92 -1.70 -3.10
C ILE A 231 7.61 -0.34 -3.19
N VAL A 232 7.54 0.29 -4.36
CA VAL A 232 8.10 1.64 -4.57
C VAL A 232 7.39 2.67 -3.70
N ALA A 233 6.06 2.56 -3.56
CA ALA A 233 5.29 3.44 -2.68
C ALA A 233 5.72 3.31 -1.21
N LYS A 234 5.91 2.08 -0.70
CA LYS A 234 6.40 1.83 0.66
C LYS A 234 7.83 2.33 0.88
N LEU A 235 8.73 2.16 -0.10
CA LEU A 235 10.08 2.74 -0.04
C LEU A 235 10.03 4.28 0.02
N HIS A 236 9.12 4.91 -0.73
CA HIS A 236 8.91 6.35 -0.66
C HIS A 236 8.26 6.80 0.66
N GLN A 237 7.39 5.98 1.27
CA GLN A 237 6.85 6.22 2.62
C GLN A 237 7.99 6.24 3.65
N LEU A 238 8.85 5.23 3.66
CA LEU A 238 10.03 5.19 4.54
C LEU A 238 11.01 6.35 4.28
N ARG A 239 11.18 6.75 3.02
CA ARG A 239 11.94 7.94 2.65
C ARG A 239 11.34 9.22 3.26
N ALA A 240 10.02 9.38 3.20
CA ALA A 240 9.35 10.54 3.78
C ALA A 240 9.47 10.51 5.31
N LYS A 241 9.32 9.34 5.93
CA LYS A 241 9.44 9.18 7.38
C LYS A 241 10.85 9.44 7.88
N SER A 242 11.89 8.95 7.21
CA SER A 242 13.29 9.26 7.57
C SER A 242 13.60 10.76 7.48
N ARG A 243 13.01 11.49 6.53
CA ARG A 243 13.09 12.96 6.47
C ARG A 243 12.34 13.63 7.62
N GLU A 244 11.21 13.09 8.04
CA GLU A 244 10.53 13.58 9.25
C GLU A 244 11.45 13.43 10.47
N VAL A 245 12.09 12.26 10.65
CA VAL A 245 13.08 12.04 11.72
C VAL A 245 14.24 13.06 11.64
N GLU A 246 14.75 13.34 10.44
CA GLU A 246 15.76 14.39 10.20
C GLU A 246 15.29 15.77 10.67
N LEU A 247 14.02 16.13 10.46
CA LEU A 247 13.47 17.41 10.95
C LEU A 247 13.42 17.46 12.47
N TYR A 248 13.06 16.36 13.14
CA TYR A 248 13.12 16.29 14.60
C TYR A 248 14.56 16.34 15.13
N ALA A 249 15.52 15.76 14.41
CA ALA A 249 16.93 15.89 14.75
C ALA A 249 17.40 17.36 14.65
N ASN A 250 17.04 18.08 13.58
CA ASN A 250 17.34 19.51 13.45
C ASN A 250 16.72 20.31 14.61
N ARG A 251 15.45 20.07 14.95
CA ARG A 251 14.80 20.72 16.10
C ARG A 251 15.51 20.42 17.43
N ALA A 252 16.16 19.27 17.55
CA ALA A 252 16.82 18.85 18.77
C ALA A 252 18.26 19.38 18.91
N PHE A 253 18.95 19.58 17.79
CA PHE A 253 20.40 19.83 17.79
C PHE A 253 20.83 21.10 17.06
N THR A 254 19.91 21.82 16.42
CA THR A 254 20.19 23.09 15.75
C THR A 254 19.64 24.24 16.58
N ASP A 255 20.50 25.21 16.91
CA ASP A 255 20.08 26.42 17.61
C ASP A 255 19.38 27.43 16.69
N ASP A 256 18.84 28.50 17.28
CA ASP A 256 18.12 29.56 16.53
C ASP A 256 19.01 30.30 15.51
N ASN A 257 20.34 30.20 15.66
CA ASN A 257 21.31 30.80 14.73
C ASN A 257 21.68 29.84 13.59
N GLY A 258 21.15 28.61 13.59
CA GLY A 258 21.44 27.57 12.59
C GLY A 258 22.68 26.74 12.88
N THR A 259 23.32 26.89 14.05
CA THR A 259 24.48 26.09 14.44
C THR A 259 24.02 24.73 14.94
N CYS A 260 24.51 23.64 14.32
CA CYS A 260 24.15 22.28 14.70
C CYS A 260 25.22 21.63 15.58
N SER A 261 24.82 21.14 16.76
CA SER A 261 25.69 20.42 17.69
C SER A 261 25.92 18.95 17.32
N ARG A 262 25.07 18.35 16.47
CA ARG A 262 25.12 16.95 16.03
C ARG A 262 25.00 16.81 14.51
N THR A 263 25.87 17.52 13.79
CA THR A 263 25.93 17.49 12.33
C THR A 263 26.14 16.07 11.78
N ASP A 264 26.84 15.22 12.52
CA ASP A 264 27.05 13.79 12.24
C ASP A 264 25.74 13.01 12.11
N LEU A 265 24.79 13.21 13.03
CA LEU A 265 23.48 12.55 13.00
C LEU A 265 22.61 13.08 11.86
N ILE A 266 22.61 14.39 11.65
CA ILE A 266 21.82 15.01 10.57
C ILE A 266 22.32 14.55 9.21
N GLN A 267 23.64 14.53 9.00
CA GLN A 267 24.22 14.03 7.76
C GLN A 267 23.86 12.56 7.51
N ALA A 268 23.93 11.71 8.55
CA ALA A 268 23.54 10.30 8.43
C ALA A 268 22.05 10.13 8.04
N LEU A 269 21.13 10.84 8.68
CA LEU A 269 19.69 10.80 8.34
C LEU A 269 19.42 11.33 6.92
N ASN A 270 20.15 12.38 6.52
CA ASN A 270 20.07 12.92 5.18
C ASN A 270 20.50 11.89 4.11
N ARG A 271 21.60 11.16 4.39
CA ARG A 271 22.05 10.03 3.54
C ARG A 271 21.06 8.87 3.56
N LEU A 272 20.46 8.56 4.70
CA LEU A 272 19.46 7.50 4.82
C LEU A 272 18.24 7.74 3.91
N SER A 273 17.79 9.00 3.79
CA SER A 273 16.73 9.35 2.82
C SER A 273 17.15 9.12 1.35
N SER A 274 18.45 9.19 1.06
CA SER A 274 19.01 8.90 -0.28
C SER A 274 19.01 7.39 -0.54
N THR A 275 19.28 6.58 0.48
CA THR A 275 19.24 5.10 0.41
C THR A 275 17.87 4.59 -0.01
N PHE A 276 16.79 5.05 0.60
CA PHE A 276 15.43 4.63 0.20
C PHE A 276 15.09 5.03 -1.24
N TYR A 277 15.59 6.19 -1.70
CA TYR A 277 15.40 6.58 -3.09
C TYR A 277 16.16 5.67 -4.06
N ILE A 278 17.37 5.27 -3.70
CA ILE A 278 18.16 4.30 -4.47
C ILE A 278 17.42 2.96 -4.55
N LEU A 279 16.90 2.45 -3.43
CA LEU A 279 16.12 1.21 -3.42
C LEU A 279 14.89 1.33 -4.32
N ALA A 280 14.19 2.46 -4.28
CA ALA A 280 13.03 2.71 -5.15
C ALA A 280 13.45 2.72 -6.64
N CYS A 281 14.60 3.30 -6.98
CA CYS A 281 15.15 3.26 -8.34
C CYS A 281 15.54 1.84 -8.77
N GLU A 282 16.15 1.05 -7.88
CA GLU A 282 16.52 -0.34 -8.15
C GLU A 282 15.29 -1.17 -8.49
N VAL A 283 14.24 -1.10 -7.66
CA VAL A 283 12.97 -1.82 -7.90
C VAL A 283 12.35 -1.41 -9.24
N ARG A 284 12.25 -0.11 -9.52
CA ARG A 284 11.71 0.40 -10.79
C ARG A 284 12.50 -0.06 -12.01
N SER A 285 13.81 -0.22 -11.87
CA SER A 285 14.67 -0.67 -12.97
C SER A 285 14.39 -2.12 -13.39
N ARG A 286 13.90 -2.97 -12.48
CA ARG A 286 13.55 -4.38 -12.75
C ARG A 286 12.40 -4.45 -13.76
N THR A 287 11.32 -3.70 -13.49
CA THR A 287 10.11 -3.65 -14.33
C THR A 287 10.37 -3.11 -15.74
N THR A 288 11.27 -2.13 -15.90
CA THR A 288 11.64 -1.61 -17.23
C THR A 288 12.48 -2.59 -18.07
N LYS A 289 13.22 -3.51 -17.44
CA LYS A 289 14.02 -4.51 -18.15
C LYS A 289 13.16 -5.68 -18.63
N GLU A 290 12.17 -6.08 -17.83
CA GLU A 290 11.15 -7.08 -18.20
C GLU A 290 10.28 -6.58 -19.37
N GLY A 291 9.86 -5.30 -19.33
CA GLY A 291 9.08 -4.68 -20.41
C GLY A 291 9.82 -4.45 -21.75
N GLN A 292 11.14 -4.70 -21.83
CA GLN A 292 11.90 -4.62 -23.09
C GLN A 292 12.04 -5.96 -23.82
N GLN A 293 11.68 -7.09 -23.19
CA GLN A 293 11.67 -8.40 -23.85
C GLN A 293 10.28 -8.80 -24.37
N GLU A 294 9.20 -8.19 -23.90
CA GLU A 294 7.81 -8.52 -24.27
C GLU A 294 7.12 -7.40 -25.06
N GLY A 295 7.80 -6.91 -26.10
CA GLY A 295 7.28 -5.88 -27.00
C GLY A 295 6.38 -6.40 -28.11
N GLN A 296 5.35 -7.19 -27.82
CA GLN A 296 4.16 -7.38 -28.68
C GLN A 296 3.09 -8.23 -27.96
N ASN A 297 1.91 -7.65 -27.77
CA ASN A 297 0.68 -8.22 -27.20
C ASN A 297 0.57 -8.19 -25.66
N TYR A 298 0.04 -7.09 -25.10
CA TYR A 298 -1.36 -7.02 -24.68
C TYR A 298 -1.68 -5.65 -24.08
N CYS A 299 -2.79 -5.07 -24.51
CA CYS A 299 -3.35 -3.87 -23.91
C CYS A 299 -4.28 -4.28 -22.75
N LEU A 300 -4.21 -3.49 -21.67
CA LEU A 300 -5.12 -3.43 -20.52
C LEU A 300 -5.07 -4.63 -19.57
N ASN A 301 -4.33 -4.46 -18.46
CA ASN A 301 -4.87 -4.55 -17.09
C ASN A 301 -3.82 -4.03 -16.10
N LYS A 302 -4.05 -2.80 -15.64
CA LYS A 302 -3.32 -2.17 -14.52
C LYS A 302 -4.27 -2.16 -13.34
N ASP A 303 -4.11 -3.13 -12.45
CA ASP A 303 -4.12 -2.89 -11.00
C ASP A 303 -3.59 -4.13 -10.27
N GLN A 304 -2.97 -3.91 -9.11
CA GLN A 304 -2.55 -4.89 -8.10
C GLN A 304 -1.17 -5.57 -8.27
N THR A 305 -0.25 -5.20 -7.38
CA THR A 305 0.86 -6.06 -6.92
C THR A 305 0.90 -6.05 -5.38
N GLN A 306 -0.23 -6.37 -4.75
CA GLN A 306 -0.15 -7.38 -3.69
C GLN A 306 0.15 -8.69 -4.42
N CYS A 307 1.06 -9.53 -3.92
CA CYS A 307 1.05 -10.94 -4.28
C CYS A 307 -0.25 -11.52 -3.73
N GLN A 308 -1.36 -11.21 -4.40
CA GLN A 308 -2.65 -11.78 -4.08
C GLN A 308 -2.53 -13.24 -4.49
N ASN A 309 -2.84 -14.11 -3.56
CA ASN A 309 -2.99 -15.53 -3.80
C ASN A 309 -4.15 -15.69 -4.78
N CYS A 310 -3.82 -15.61 -6.07
CA CYS A 310 -4.76 -15.67 -7.18
C CYS A 310 -4.98 -17.11 -7.61
N VAL A 311 -6.23 -17.42 -7.90
CA VAL A 311 -6.66 -18.73 -8.39
C VAL A 311 -7.51 -18.54 -9.64
N PRO A 312 -7.24 -19.27 -10.74
CA PRO A 312 -8.11 -19.22 -11.92
C PRO A 312 -9.51 -19.76 -11.58
N VAL A 313 -10.54 -19.16 -12.17
CA VAL A 313 -11.94 -19.56 -11.93
C VAL A 313 -12.40 -20.53 -13.01
N GLY A 314 -12.68 -21.77 -12.60
CA GLY A 314 -13.31 -22.80 -13.41
C GLY A 314 -14.83 -22.81 -13.22
N THR A 315 -15.57 -22.73 -14.31
CA THR A 315 -17.04 -22.79 -14.29
C THR A 315 -17.52 -24.20 -14.65
N SER A 316 -18.32 -24.79 -13.77
CA SER A 316 -18.87 -26.13 -13.95
C SER A 316 -20.32 -26.04 -14.41
N ASN A 317 -20.57 -26.46 -15.66
CA ASN A 317 -21.94 -26.66 -16.15
C ASN A 317 -22.49 -28.01 -15.61
N ARG A 318 -23.79 -28.23 -15.76
CA ARG A 318 -24.45 -29.48 -15.37
C ARG A 318 -23.75 -30.70 -15.97
N HIS A 319 -23.45 -31.67 -15.13
CA HIS A 319 -22.74 -32.88 -15.55
C HIS A 319 -23.00 -34.06 -14.60
N ILE A 320 -22.52 -35.23 -15.01
CA ILE A 320 -22.66 -36.47 -14.26
C ILE A 320 -21.34 -37.26 -14.27
N HIS A 321 -20.97 -37.79 -13.12
CA HIS A 321 -19.99 -38.85 -12.97
C HIS A 321 -20.72 -40.19 -12.83
N LEU A 322 -20.28 -41.22 -13.53
CA LEU A 322 -20.94 -42.53 -13.54
C LEU A 322 -20.14 -43.59 -12.78
N SER A 323 -20.86 -44.50 -12.13
CA SER A 323 -20.32 -45.79 -11.71
C SER A 323 -20.15 -46.73 -12.91
N GLN A 324 -19.27 -47.73 -12.82
CA GLN A 324 -19.13 -48.73 -13.88
C GLN A 324 -20.45 -49.48 -14.18
N PRO A 325 -21.23 -49.95 -13.18
CA PRO A 325 -22.53 -50.57 -13.44
C PRO A 325 -23.53 -49.65 -14.15
N ASP A 326 -23.58 -48.38 -13.77
CA ASP A 326 -24.52 -47.43 -14.37
C ASP A 326 -24.09 -47.02 -15.79
N LEU A 327 -22.78 -46.92 -16.04
CA LEU A 327 -22.24 -46.73 -17.39
C LEU A 327 -22.72 -47.86 -18.31
N GLU A 328 -22.58 -49.10 -17.86
CA GLU A 328 -22.99 -50.25 -18.66
C GLU A 328 -24.51 -50.33 -18.85
N ALA A 329 -25.30 -49.98 -17.83
CA ALA A 329 -26.76 -49.93 -17.93
C ALA A 329 -27.25 -48.84 -18.91
N LEU A 330 -26.54 -47.72 -19.01
CA LEU A 330 -26.93 -46.58 -19.83
C LEU A 330 -26.40 -46.66 -21.27
N PHE A 331 -25.22 -47.29 -21.49
CA PHE A 331 -24.53 -47.29 -22.78
C PHE A 331 -24.24 -48.69 -23.35
N GLY A 332 -24.40 -49.76 -22.58
CA GLY A 332 -24.20 -51.15 -23.00
C GLY A 332 -23.09 -51.87 -22.23
N GLN A 333 -23.08 -53.21 -22.28
CA GLN A 333 -22.08 -54.02 -21.58
C GLN A 333 -20.66 -53.71 -22.06
N HIS A 334 -19.71 -53.69 -21.11
CA HIS A 334 -18.29 -53.42 -21.35
C HIS A 334 -17.98 -52.08 -22.05
N TYR A 335 -18.91 -51.11 -21.95
CA TYR A 335 -18.71 -49.79 -22.55
C TYR A 335 -17.58 -49.01 -21.85
N ALA A 336 -16.81 -48.26 -22.63
CA ALA A 336 -15.75 -47.37 -22.15
C ALA A 336 -16.02 -45.95 -22.65
N LEU A 337 -15.84 -44.96 -21.78
CA LEU A 337 -16.04 -43.55 -22.11
C LEU A 337 -15.04 -43.08 -23.17
N THR A 338 -15.54 -42.28 -24.12
CA THR A 338 -14.71 -41.69 -25.16
C THR A 338 -14.25 -40.30 -24.74
N VAL A 339 -12.94 -40.06 -24.63
CA VAL A 339 -12.39 -38.75 -24.28
C VAL A 339 -12.74 -37.73 -25.36
N GLN A 340 -13.42 -36.64 -24.98
CA GLN A 340 -13.66 -35.50 -25.85
C GLN A 340 -12.66 -34.37 -25.59
N LYS A 341 -12.45 -34.03 -24.31
CA LYS A 341 -11.60 -32.92 -23.88
C LYS A 341 -11.10 -33.16 -22.46
N ASP A 342 -9.80 -32.98 -22.23
CA ASP A 342 -9.23 -33.00 -20.89
C ASP A 342 -9.69 -31.78 -20.08
N LEU A 343 -9.94 -31.99 -18.79
CA LEU A 343 -10.25 -30.93 -17.85
C LEU A 343 -8.97 -30.40 -17.19
N SER A 344 -9.10 -29.30 -16.48
CA SER A 344 -8.03 -28.67 -15.71
C SER A 344 -7.41 -29.60 -14.67
N GLN A 345 -8.23 -30.42 -14.00
CA GLN A 345 -7.78 -31.37 -13.01
C GLN A 345 -7.16 -32.61 -13.68
N PRO A 346 -5.91 -32.97 -13.34
CA PRO A 346 -5.18 -34.09 -13.95
C PRO A 346 -5.99 -35.39 -14.01
N GLY A 347 -6.05 -35.99 -15.21
CA GLY A 347 -6.73 -37.26 -15.46
C GLY A 347 -8.26 -37.19 -15.49
N GLN A 348 -8.88 -36.02 -15.25
CA GLN A 348 -10.32 -35.83 -15.47
C GLN A 348 -10.58 -35.37 -16.89
N PHE A 349 -11.68 -35.82 -17.50
CA PHE A 349 -12.04 -35.45 -18.86
C PHE A 349 -13.55 -35.32 -19.06
N ALA A 350 -13.96 -34.44 -19.97
CA ALA A 350 -15.28 -34.46 -20.55
C ALA A 350 -15.36 -35.55 -21.62
N ALA A 351 -16.34 -36.43 -21.50
CA ALA A 351 -16.55 -37.52 -22.44
C ALA A 351 -17.47 -37.09 -23.59
N VAL A 352 -17.41 -37.75 -24.75
CA VAL A 352 -18.31 -37.49 -25.89
C VAL A 352 -19.77 -37.75 -25.50
N GLU A 353 -19.96 -38.70 -24.59
CA GLU A 353 -21.23 -39.19 -24.11
C GLU A 353 -22.01 -38.12 -23.34
N THR A 354 -23.33 -38.16 -23.51
CA THR A 354 -24.28 -37.35 -22.75
C THR A 354 -25.48 -38.18 -22.37
N VAL A 355 -26.16 -37.79 -21.29
CA VAL A 355 -27.38 -38.44 -20.80
C VAL A 355 -28.52 -37.42 -20.68
N THR A 356 -29.72 -37.94 -20.47
CA THR A 356 -30.89 -37.14 -20.10
C THR A 356 -31.24 -37.37 -18.64
N LEU A 357 -31.31 -36.29 -17.85
CA LEU A 357 -31.79 -36.34 -16.47
C LEU A 357 -33.29 -36.04 -16.45
N ILE A 358 -34.07 -36.87 -15.75
CA ILE A 358 -35.53 -36.78 -15.70
C ILE A 358 -35.95 -36.71 -14.24
N GLY A 359 -36.50 -35.57 -13.84
CA GLY A 359 -37.09 -35.34 -12.52
C GLY A 359 -38.61 -35.31 -12.56
N PRO A 360 -39.27 -35.11 -11.40
CA PRO A 360 -40.74 -35.12 -11.30
C PRO A 360 -41.46 -34.10 -12.18
N LYS A 361 -40.83 -32.95 -12.45
CA LYS A 361 -41.43 -31.81 -13.16
C LYS A 361 -40.97 -31.69 -14.62
N GLY A 362 -39.77 -32.19 -14.94
CA GLY A 362 -39.16 -31.93 -16.24
C GLY A 362 -37.91 -32.76 -16.50
N ARG A 363 -37.22 -32.41 -17.59
CA ARG A 363 -35.99 -33.08 -18.02
C ARG A 363 -34.90 -32.11 -18.45
N LEU A 364 -33.66 -32.57 -18.36
CA LEU A 364 -32.46 -31.92 -18.90
C LEU A 364 -31.78 -32.89 -19.86
N GLU A 365 -31.73 -32.52 -21.13
CA GLU A 365 -31.08 -33.31 -22.18
C GLU A 365 -29.63 -32.88 -22.36
N LYS A 366 -28.82 -33.75 -22.96
CA LYS A 366 -27.42 -33.49 -23.30
C LYS A 366 -26.56 -33.11 -22.08
N VAL A 367 -26.81 -33.73 -20.93
CA VAL A 367 -26.00 -33.57 -19.73
C VAL A 367 -24.69 -34.31 -19.92
N ARG A 368 -23.56 -33.61 -19.77
CA ARG A 368 -22.22 -34.12 -20.07
C ARG A 368 -21.80 -35.19 -19.07
N VAL A 369 -21.24 -36.30 -19.55
CA VAL A 369 -20.57 -37.29 -18.70
C VAL A 369 -19.11 -36.87 -18.48
N LEU A 370 -18.65 -36.86 -17.24
CA LEU A 370 -17.26 -36.63 -16.87
C LEU A 370 -16.59 -37.91 -16.41
N GLY A 371 -15.45 -38.22 -17.03
CA GLY A 371 -14.62 -39.37 -16.72
C GLY A 371 -13.40 -39.03 -15.85
N PRO A 372 -12.73 -40.06 -15.30
CA PRO A 372 -13.05 -41.48 -15.45
C PRO A 372 -14.27 -41.90 -14.61
N VAL A 373 -14.71 -43.15 -14.77
CA VAL A 373 -15.76 -43.73 -13.91
C VAL A 373 -15.36 -43.65 -12.44
N ARG A 374 -16.34 -43.42 -11.57
CA ARG A 374 -16.16 -43.32 -10.12
C ARG A 374 -16.80 -44.53 -9.42
N LYS A 375 -16.63 -44.62 -8.11
CA LYS A 375 -17.26 -45.69 -7.30
C LYS A 375 -18.78 -45.58 -7.26
N SER A 376 -19.31 -44.36 -7.38
CA SER A 376 -20.74 -44.07 -7.25
C SER A 376 -21.13 -42.99 -8.25
N THR A 377 -22.35 -43.10 -8.77
CA THR A 377 -22.91 -42.11 -9.69
C THR A 377 -23.27 -40.83 -8.94
N GLN A 378 -22.91 -39.68 -9.52
CA GLN A 378 -23.12 -38.37 -8.92
C GLN A 378 -23.52 -37.37 -10.01
N VAL A 379 -24.60 -36.64 -9.76
CA VAL A 379 -25.14 -35.62 -10.66
C VAL A 379 -24.93 -34.25 -10.01
N GLU A 380 -24.22 -33.37 -10.70
CA GLU A 380 -23.97 -31.99 -10.28
C GLU A 380 -24.76 -31.05 -11.19
N ILE A 381 -25.71 -30.32 -10.61
CA ILE A 381 -26.63 -29.42 -11.30
C ILE A 381 -26.78 -28.10 -10.54
N SER A 382 -27.14 -27.02 -11.22
CA SER A 382 -27.37 -25.73 -10.53
C SER A 382 -28.72 -25.69 -9.81
N VAL A 383 -28.91 -24.69 -8.95
CA VAL A 383 -30.21 -24.46 -8.28
C VAL A 383 -31.32 -24.23 -9.31
N THR A 384 -31.02 -23.50 -10.39
CA THR A 384 -31.94 -23.28 -11.51
C THR A 384 -32.38 -24.60 -12.17
N ASP A 385 -31.45 -25.53 -12.35
CA ASP A 385 -31.73 -26.85 -12.90
C ASP A 385 -32.61 -27.69 -11.96
N CYS A 386 -32.39 -27.60 -10.64
CA CYS A 386 -33.25 -28.25 -9.65
C CYS A 386 -34.73 -27.83 -9.81
N PHE A 387 -35.00 -26.53 -9.99
CA PHE A 387 -36.36 -26.02 -10.21
C PHE A 387 -37.00 -26.51 -11.51
N LYS A 388 -36.20 -26.72 -12.56
CA LYS A 388 -36.67 -27.26 -13.84
C LYS A 388 -37.00 -28.75 -13.74
N LEU A 389 -36.17 -29.52 -13.04
CA LEU A 389 -36.38 -30.94 -12.82
C LEU A 389 -37.45 -31.22 -11.76
N GLY A 390 -37.72 -30.28 -10.85
CA GLY A 390 -38.62 -30.49 -9.71
C GLY A 390 -37.98 -31.31 -8.60
N VAL A 391 -36.67 -31.21 -8.42
CA VAL A 391 -35.92 -31.85 -7.34
C VAL A 391 -35.52 -30.80 -6.29
N LYS A 392 -35.42 -31.20 -5.02
CA LYS A 392 -35.01 -30.30 -3.94
C LYS A 392 -33.53 -29.91 -4.11
N PRO A 393 -33.16 -28.63 -4.14
CA PRO A 393 -31.76 -28.24 -4.17
C PRO A 393 -31.09 -28.58 -2.84
N VAL A 394 -30.00 -29.35 -2.89
CA VAL A 394 -29.17 -29.71 -1.73
C VAL A 394 -27.71 -29.43 -2.10
N ILE A 395 -27.09 -28.47 -1.41
CA ILE A 395 -25.69 -28.09 -1.61
C ILE A 395 -24.80 -29.09 -0.88
N ARG A 396 -23.80 -29.66 -1.58
CA ARG A 396 -22.85 -30.64 -1.01
C ARG A 396 -21.48 -30.55 -1.64
N ASP A 397 -20.48 -30.96 -0.86
CA ASP A 397 -19.16 -31.23 -1.41
C ASP A 397 -19.18 -32.57 -2.17
N SER A 398 -18.40 -32.64 -3.25
CA SER A 398 -18.32 -33.82 -4.12
C SER A 398 -17.96 -35.08 -3.32
N GLY A 399 -18.79 -36.13 -3.41
CA GLY A 399 -18.68 -37.37 -2.63
C GLY A 399 -19.61 -37.48 -1.41
N GLN A 400 -20.25 -36.40 -0.97
CA GLN A 400 -21.19 -36.43 0.17
C GLN A 400 -22.62 -36.74 -0.28
N HIS A 401 -22.90 -38.00 -0.58
CA HIS A 401 -24.18 -38.42 -1.18
C HIS A 401 -25.34 -38.51 -0.18
N GLU A 402 -25.08 -38.66 1.11
CA GLU A 402 -26.11 -38.97 2.11
C GLU A 402 -27.21 -37.89 2.22
N GLY A 403 -28.49 -38.22 2.06
CA GLY A 403 -29.57 -37.23 2.17
C GLY A 403 -29.70 -36.29 0.96
N THR A 404 -29.02 -36.61 -0.15
CA THR A 404 -29.27 -35.97 -1.45
C THR A 404 -30.44 -36.64 -2.17
N PRO A 405 -31.19 -35.91 -3.01
CA PRO A 405 -32.25 -36.50 -3.81
C PRO A 405 -31.73 -37.45 -4.90
N GLY A 406 -32.67 -38.24 -5.42
CA GLY A 406 -32.52 -39.06 -6.60
C GLY A 406 -33.20 -38.47 -7.84
N LEU A 407 -32.98 -39.10 -8.99
CA LEU A 407 -33.71 -38.87 -10.24
C LEU A 407 -33.51 -40.05 -11.21
N ARG A 408 -34.24 -40.04 -12.33
CA ARG A 408 -34.03 -41.02 -13.40
C ARG A 408 -33.05 -40.50 -14.44
N ILE A 409 -32.09 -41.33 -14.81
CA ILE A 409 -31.09 -41.07 -15.86
C ILE A 409 -31.43 -41.94 -17.06
N GLU A 410 -31.42 -41.37 -18.26
CA GLU A 410 -31.64 -42.07 -19.52
C GLU A 410 -30.42 -41.90 -20.44
N GLY A 411 -29.91 -43.03 -20.91
CA GLY A 411 -28.84 -43.14 -21.90
C GLY A 411 -29.35 -43.83 -23.17
N PRO A 412 -28.49 -44.01 -24.19
CA PRO A 412 -28.88 -44.60 -25.47
C PRO A 412 -29.31 -46.08 -25.38
N ALA A 413 -28.78 -46.83 -24.42
CA ALA A 413 -29.05 -48.27 -24.27
C ALA A 413 -30.01 -48.61 -23.13
N GLY A 414 -30.33 -47.66 -22.24
CA GLY A 414 -31.14 -47.96 -21.06
C GLY A 414 -31.39 -46.78 -20.12
N ARG A 415 -31.90 -47.11 -18.94
CA ARG A 415 -32.28 -46.14 -17.89
C ARG A 415 -31.85 -46.64 -16.52
N VAL A 416 -31.48 -45.70 -15.65
CA VAL A 416 -31.12 -45.95 -14.24
C VAL A 416 -31.98 -45.06 -13.36
N GLU A 417 -32.52 -45.62 -12.28
CA GLU A 417 -33.21 -44.84 -11.24
C GLU A 417 -32.24 -44.63 -10.07
N LEU A 418 -31.75 -43.41 -9.93
CA LEU A 418 -30.83 -43.04 -8.86
C LEU A 418 -31.65 -42.66 -7.62
N THR A 419 -31.42 -43.30 -6.48
CA THR A 419 -32.13 -42.99 -5.22
C THR A 419 -31.50 -41.84 -4.44
N SER A 420 -30.20 -41.60 -4.65
CA SER A 420 -29.40 -40.56 -4.01
C SER A 420 -28.17 -40.25 -4.87
N GLY A 421 -27.69 -39.01 -4.86
CA GLY A 421 -26.49 -38.58 -5.58
C GLY A 421 -26.68 -37.33 -6.45
N VAL A 422 -27.86 -36.70 -6.41
CA VAL A 422 -28.13 -35.44 -7.13
C VAL A 422 -27.90 -34.25 -6.20
N MET A 423 -26.97 -33.35 -6.56
CA MET A 423 -26.59 -32.24 -5.70
C MET A 423 -26.31 -30.96 -6.48
N VAL A 424 -26.37 -29.84 -5.75
CA VAL A 424 -25.77 -28.58 -6.16
C VAL A 424 -24.33 -28.59 -5.65
N ALA A 425 -23.37 -28.41 -6.55
CA ALA A 425 -21.96 -28.46 -6.20
C ALA A 425 -21.61 -27.30 -5.26
N SER A 426 -21.10 -27.62 -4.08
CA SER A 426 -20.52 -26.64 -3.16
C SER A 426 -19.23 -26.08 -3.76
N ARG A 427 -19.07 -24.76 -3.77
CA ARG A 427 -17.87 -24.09 -4.26
C ARG A 427 -16.62 -24.49 -3.47
N HIS A 428 -15.53 -24.69 -4.18
CA HIS A 428 -14.27 -25.15 -3.59
C HIS A 428 -13.07 -24.76 -4.45
N ILE A 429 -11.90 -24.68 -3.82
CA ILE A 429 -10.61 -24.53 -4.49
C ILE A 429 -9.86 -25.86 -4.38
N HIS A 430 -9.43 -26.37 -5.53
CA HIS A 430 -8.40 -27.39 -5.60
C HIS A 430 -7.03 -26.74 -5.49
N LEU A 431 -6.15 -27.25 -4.61
CA LEU A 431 -4.75 -26.82 -4.48
C LEU A 431 -3.82 -28.03 -4.54
N HIS A 432 -2.69 -27.86 -5.22
CA HIS A 432 -1.56 -28.76 -5.04
C HIS A 432 -1.00 -28.59 -3.61
N THR A 433 -0.35 -29.61 -3.05
CA THR A 433 0.27 -29.52 -1.71
C THR A 433 1.25 -28.35 -1.60
N GLN A 434 2.01 -28.09 -2.66
CA GLN A 434 2.90 -26.93 -2.76
C GLN A 434 2.12 -25.60 -2.71
N ASP A 435 1.04 -25.46 -3.49
CA ASP A 435 0.21 -24.24 -3.45
C ASP A 435 -0.41 -24.02 -2.06
N ALA A 436 -0.89 -25.09 -1.43
CA ALA A 436 -1.44 -25.03 -0.07
C ALA A 436 -0.39 -24.59 0.94
N GLN A 437 0.84 -25.11 0.83
CA GLN A 437 1.97 -24.68 1.65
C GLN A 437 2.32 -23.21 1.41
N GLU A 438 2.40 -22.77 0.15
CA GLU A 438 2.65 -21.38 -0.22
C GLU A 438 1.58 -20.44 0.34
N TRP A 439 0.33 -20.89 0.36
CA TRP A 439 -0.81 -20.11 0.87
C TRP A 439 -1.02 -20.29 2.38
N SER A 440 -0.22 -21.13 3.04
CA SER A 440 -0.38 -21.50 4.45
C SER A 440 -1.78 -22.06 4.78
N LEU A 441 -2.39 -22.78 3.84
CA LEU A 441 -3.70 -23.42 3.96
C LEU A 441 -3.58 -24.93 4.13
N LYS A 442 -4.64 -25.55 4.66
CA LYS A 442 -4.77 -26.99 4.85
C LYS A 442 -6.04 -27.51 4.19
N ASP A 443 -6.05 -28.81 3.92
CA ASP A 443 -7.26 -29.50 3.46
C ASP A 443 -8.39 -29.31 4.49
N GLY A 444 -9.57 -28.91 4.02
CA GLY A 444 -10.72 -28.65 4.86
C GLY A 444 -10.88 -27.21 5.34
N ASP A 445 -9.88 -26.34 5.14
CA ASP A 445 -10.01 -24.92 5.49
C ASP A 445 -11.14 -24.26 4.68
N ARG A 446 -11.76 -23.22 5.25
CA ARG A 446 -12.78 -22.39 4.59
C ARG A 446 -12.25 -20.98 4.44
N VAL A 447 -12.37 -20.40 3.26
CA VAL A 447 -11.77 -19.10 2.93
C VAL A 447 -12.76 -18.16 2.26
N CYS A 448 -12.41 -16.87 2.22
CA CYS A 448 -13.12 -15.87 1.42
C CYS A 448 -12.37 -15.59 0.12
N VAL A 449 -13.08 -15.65 -1.01
CA VAL A 449 -12.52 -15.39 -2.34
C VAL A 449 -13.27 -14.26 -3.01
N LYS A 450 -12.57 -13.18 -3.32
CA LYS A 450 -13.12 -12.06 -4.10
C LYS A 450 -12.87 -12.32 -5.58
N VAL A 451 -13.90 -12.21 -6.41
CA VAL A 451 -13.74 -12.19 -7.86
C VAL A 451 -14.04 -10.79 -8.37
N GLU A 452 -13.04 -10.19 -9.01
CA GLU A 452 -13.18 -8.90 -9.68
C GLU A 452 -13.66 -9.12 -11.11
N SER A 453 -14.94 -8.86 -11.33
CA SER A 453 -15.65 -9.03 -12.59
C SER A 453 -16.62 -7.85 -12.79
N PRO A 454 -17.33 -7.74 -13.93
CA PRO A 454 -18.33 -6.69 -14.11
C PRO A 454 -19.44 -6.69 -13.04
N ARG A 455 -19.66 -7.83 -12.38
CA ARG A 455 -20.48 -7.95 -11.17
C ARG A 455 -19.62 -8.52 -10.05
N PRO A 456 -18.84 -7.68 -9.35
CA PRO A 456 -17.89 -8.17 -8.36
C PRO A 456 -18.61 -8.86 -7.21
N ILE A 457 -18.14 -10.05 -6.83
CA ILE A 457 -18.70 -10.86 -5.76
C ILE A 457 -17.56 -11.34 -4.85
N THR A 458 -17.83 -11.35 -3.55
CA THR A 458 -17.03 -12.11 -2.58
C THR A 458 -17.78 -13.39 -2.25
N TYR A 459 -17.17 -14.52 -2.57
CA TYR A 459 -17.63 -15.83 -2.19
C TYR A 459 -17.06 -16.17 -0.82
N GLU A 460 -17.93 -16.33 0.17
CA GLU A 460 -17.56 -16.76 1.51
C GLU A 460 -17.64 -18.28 1.63
N ASP A 461 -17.03 -18.84 2.68
CA ASP A 461 -17.12 -20.28 3.01
C ASP A 461 -16.66 -21.22 1.88
N VAL A 462 -15.63 -20.81 1.12
CA VAL A 462 -15.07 -21.62 0.01
C VAL A 462 -14.17 -22.71 0.58
N LEU A 463 -14.49 -23.98 0.31
CA LEU A 463 -13.71 -25.12 0.80
C LEU A 463 -12.35 -25.25 0.10
N ILE A 464 -11.28 -25.41 0.86
CA ILE A 464 -9.97 -25.78 0.34
C ILE A 464 -9.83 -27.30 0.30
N ARG A 465 -9.42 -27.82 -0.86
CA ARG A 465 -9.14 -29.24 -1.09
C ARG A 465 -7.71 -29.41 -1.55
N VAL A 466 -6.91 -30.17 -0.80
CA VAL A 466 -5.47 -30.30 -1.06
C VAL A 466 -5.12 -31.72 -1.49
N SER A 467 -4.40 -31.85 -2.61
CA SER A 467 -3.87 -33.12 -3.09
C SER A 467 -2.70 -32.90 -4.04
N ASP A 468 -1.72 -33.82 -4.08
CA ASP A 468 -0.64 -33.80 -5.07
C ASP A 468 -1.13 -34.03 -6.52
N GLN A 469 -2.40 -34.42 -6.68
CA GLN A 469 -3.03 -34.65 -7.99
C GLN A 469 -3.93 -33.49 -8.43
N TYR A 470 -3.94 -32.40 -7.68
CA TYR A 470 -4.78 -31.24 -7.99
C TYR A 470 -4.00 -30.14 -8.68
N HIS A 471 -4.68 -29.48 -9.61
CA HIS A 471 -4.23 -28.23 -10.19
C HIS A 471 -5.00 -27.07 -9.57
N LYS A 472 -4.30 -25.96 -9.29
CA LYS A 472 -4.88 -24.78 -8.64
C LYS A 472 -6.05 -24.21 -9.45
N GLU A 473 -7.28 -24.31 -8.94
CA GLU A 473 -8.48 -23.78 -9.58
C GLU A 473 -9.66 -23.64 -8.60
N LEU A 474 -10.41 -22.53 -8.70
CA LEU A 474 -11.67 -22.30 -8.00
C LEU A 474 -12.80 -22.84 -8.85
N HIS A 475 -13.57 -23.79 -8.33
CA HIS A 475 -14.72 -24.35 -9.03
C HIS A 475 -16.00 -23.69 -8.53
N LEU A 476 -16.72 -23.05 -9.45
CA LEU A 476 -18.06 -22.48 -9.25
C LEU A 476 -19.07 -23.17 -10.16
N ASP A 477 -20.31 -23.29 -9.70
CA ASP A 477 -21.38 -23.72 -10.58
C ASP A 477 -21.80 -22.60 -11.56
N LEU A 478 -22.66 -22.94 -12.52
CA LEU A 478 -23.10 -21.99 -13.55
C LEU A 478 -23.95 -20.84 -12.99
N ASP A 479 -24.73 -21.04 -11.94
CA ASP A 479 -25.56 -20.00 -11.34
C ASP A 479 -24.66 -18.99 -10.58
N GLU A 480 -23.66 -19.49 -9.84
CA GLU A 480 -22.64 -18.69 -9.16
C GLU A 480 -21.78 -17.90 -10.16
N ALA A 481 -21.34 -18.54 -11.24
CA ALA A 481 -20.54 -17.90 -12.28
C ALA A 481 -21.33 -16.80 -13.03
N ASN A 482 -22.60 -17.07 -13.36
CA ASN A 482 -23.46 -16.08 -14.01
C ASN A 482 -23.79 -14.90 -13.07
N ALA A 483 -23.92 -15.15 -11.76
CA ALA A 483 -24.14 -14.08 -10.79
C ALA A 483 -23.00 -13.06 -10.80
N ALA A 484 -21.75 -13.52 -10.94
CA ALA A 484 -20.57 -12.67 -11.05
C ALA A 484 -20.22 -12.24 -12.49
N LEU A 485 -20.88 -12.73 -13.54
CA LEU A 485 -20.44 -12.56 -14.94
C LEU A 485 -18.97 -12.97 -15.13
N ILE A 486 -18.66 -14.21 -14.75
CA ILE A 486 -17.32 -14.79 -14.93
C ILE A 486 -16.98 -14.94 -16.41
N GLU A 487 -15.78 -14.53 -16.77
CA GLU A 487 -15.16 -14.72 -18.09
C GLU A 487 -14.02 -15.73 -18.00
N SER A 488 -13.54 -16.24 -19.13
CA SER A 488 -12.48 -17.27 -19.15
C SER A 488 -11.14 -16.81 -18.54
N THR A 489 -10.93 -15.50 -18.42
CA THR A 489 -9.73 -14.89 -17.85
C THR A 489 -9.91 -14.45 -16.39
N SER A 490 -11.12 -14.62 -15.82
CA SER A 490 -11.40 -14.21 -14.44
C SER A 490 -10.52 -14.97 -13.44
N GLN A 491 -10.07 -14.24 -12.43
CA GLN A 491 -9.28 -14.76 -11.32
C GLN A 491 -10.01 -14.50 -10.01
N GLY A 492 -9.94 -15.46 -9.10
CA GLY A 492 -10.31 -15.31 -7.70
C GLY A 492 -9.10 -14.86 -6.90
N ILE A 493 -9.34 -13.92 -5.99
CA ILE A 493 -8.36 -13.37 -5.06
C ILE A 493 -8.69 -13.89 -3.68
N LEU A 494 -7.75 -14.59 -3.05
CA LEU A 494 -7.89 -14.99 -1.66
C LEU A 494 -7.83 -13.75 -0.75
N MET A 495 -8.86 -13.55 0.06
CA MET A 495 -8.97 -12.40 0.98
C MET A 495 -8.53 -12.74 2.41
N GLY A 496 -8.51 -14.01 2.78
CA GLY A 496 -8.18 -14.51 4.12
C GLY A 496 -8.84 -15.85 4.42
N VAL A 497 -8.40 -16.49 5.51
CA VAL A 497 -8.99 -17.70 6.11
C VAL A 497 -9.99 -17.31 7.18
#